data_AF-A0A8S3HPS0-F1
#
_entry.id   AF-A0A8S3HPS0-F1
#
_cell.length_a   1.000
_cell.length_b   1.000
_cell.length_c   1.000
_cell.angle_alpha   90.00
_cell.angle_beta   90.00
_cell.angle_gamma   90.00
#
_symmetry.space_group_name_H-M   'P 1'
#
loop_
_entity.id
_entity.type
_entity.pdbx_description
1 polymer ?
#
loop_
_entity_poly.entity_id
_entity_poly.type
_entity_poly.pdbx_seq_one_letter_code
_entity_poly.pdbx_strand_id
1 'polypeptide(L)'
;FDGTGVSGHINHRAVGSAVRLLAISKINSKIKMSYELKSVFVLRKYSSLLDFYIVFITFTPYLMHLLFSHLIPLKLISSPNLSSMLLINTPKDYMVSRAAFASHNSQFSWDRYVYLVASRFMFINELKYIDK
;
A
#
# COMPACT_ATOMS: atom_id res chain seq x y z
N PHE A 1 -0.65 3.53 -7.65
CA PHE A 1 0.11 2.32 -8.03
C PHE A 1 1.56 2.46 -7.58
N ASP A 2 2.32 1.37 -7.55
CA ASP A 2 3.78 1.46 -7.36
C ASP A 2 4.45 1.76 -8.71
N GLY A 3 5.77 1.99 -8.71
CA GLY A 3 6.51 2.31 -9.94
C GLY A 3 6.48 1.20 -11.00
N THR A 4 6.15 -0.04 -10.60
CA THR A 4 6.05 -1.19 -11.50
C THR A 4 4.62 -1.45 -12.00
N GLY A 5 3.62 -0.71 -11.52
CA GLY A 5 2.21 -0.93 -11.92
C GLY A 5 1.59 -2.18 -11.29
N VAL A 6 2.06 -2.60 -10.13
CA VAL A 6 1.68 -3.77 -9.32
C VAL A 6 2.05 -5.10 -9.97
N SER A 7 1.63 -5.34 -11.21
CA SER A 7 1.89 -6.55 -11.99
C SER A 7 2.69 -6.27 -13.28
N GLY A 8 3.22 -5.06 -13.47
CA GLY A 8 3.86 -4.67 -14.73
C GLY A 8 2.90 -4.08 -15.77
N HIS A 9 1.60 -3.95 -15.46
CA HIS A 9 0.60 -3.54 -16.45
C HIS A 9 0.83 -2.09 -16.91
N ILE A 10 0.87 -1.87 -18.23
CA ILE A 10 1.23 -0.57 -18.83
C ILE A 10 0.31 0.56 -18.35
N ASN A 11 -0.99 0.31 -18.26
CA ASN A 11 -1.95 1.31 -17.78
C ASN A 11 -1.71 1.68 -16.31
N HIS A 12 -1.35 0.72 -15.45
CA HIS A 12 -1.07 1.01 -14.04
C HIS A 12 0.22 1.81 -13.87
N ARG A 13 1.24 1.52 -14.69
CA ARG A 13 2.47 2.32 -14.76
C ARG A 13 2.18 3.73 -15.24
N ALA A 14 1.46 3.87 -16.35
CA ALA A 14 1.10 5.17 -16.92
C ALA A 14 0.29 6.04 -15.94
N VAL A 15 -0.75 5.48 -15.31
CA VAL A 15 -1.55 6.18 -14.29
C VAL A 15 -0.69 6.54 -13.07
N GLY A 16 0.15 5.61 -12.60
CA GLY A 16 1.08 5.87 -11.50
C GLY A 16 2.02 7.04 -11.79
N SER A 17 2.65 7.05 -12.96
CA SER A 17 3.53 8.14 -13.41
C SER A 17 2.79 9.46 -13.55
N ALA A 18 1.60 9.46 -14.16
CA ALA A 18 0.80 10.67 -14.35
C ALA A 18 0.40 11.30 -13.01
N VAL A 19 -0.10 10.50 -12.06
CA VAL A 19 -0.47 10.99 -10.72
C VAL A 19 0.76 11.51 -9.96
N ARG A 20 1.91 10.84 -10.09
CA ARG A 20 3.17 11.31 -9.49
C ARG A 20 3.61 12.66 -10.05
N LEU A 21 3.55 12.84 -11.37
CA LEU A 21 3.87 14.12 -12.00
C LEU A 21 2.91 15.23 -11.57
N LEU A 22 1.61 14.94 -11.46
CA LEU A 22 0.62 15.89 -10.94
C LEU A 22 0.90 16.29 -9.48
N ALA A 23 1.32 15.34 -8.65
CA ALA A 23 1.68 15.60 -7.26
C ALA A 23 2.92 16.50 -7.12
N ILE A 24 3.97 16.24 -7.91
CA ILE A 24 5.25 16.97 -7.87
C ILE A 24 5.16 18.34 -8.54
N SER A 25 4.45 18.44 -9.67
CA SER A 25 4.36 19.68 -10.45
C SER A 25 3.59 20.81 -9.74
N LYS A 26 2.90 20.52 -8.63
CA LYS A 26 2.14 21.49 -7.82
C LYS A 26 1.08 22.29 -8.61
N ILE A 27 0.69 21.80 -9.78
CA ILE A 27 -0.29 22.44 -10.67
C ILE A 27 -1.64 22.61 -9.97
N ASN A 28 -1.99 21.71 -9.05
CA ASN A 28 -3.26 21.75 -8.32
C ASN A 28 -3.04 21.92 -6.81
N SER A 29 -3.25 23.14 -6.33
CA SER A 29 -3.15 23.50 -4.91
C SER A 29 -4.13 22.75 -3.99
N LYS A 30 -5.17 22.12 -4.55
CA LYS A 30 -6.11 21.28 -3.77
C LYS A 30 -5.50 19.94 -3.36
N ILE A 31 -4.48 19.46 -4.07
CA ILE A 31 -3.81 18.20 -3.73
C ILE A 31 -2.91 18.46 -2.53
N LYS A 32 -3.36 18.09 -1.31
CA LYS A 32 -2.62 18.33 -0.06
C LYS A 32 -1.61 17.23 0.26
N MET A 33 -1.96 15.98 0.00
CA MET A 33 -1.11 14.82 0.26
C MET A 33 -1.19 13.85 -0.92
N SER A 34 -0.09 13.16 -1.21
CA SER A 34 -0.02 12.19 -2.29
C SER A 34 0.82 11.01 -1.84
N TYR A 35 0.32 9.82 -2.14
CA TYR A 35 0.95 8.57 -1.75
C TYR A 35 1.02 7.63 -2.94
N GLU A 36 2.08 6.85 -3.01
CA GLU A 36 2.21 5.75 -3.96
C GLU A 36 2.38 4.43 -3.22
N LEU A 37 2.01 3.34 -3.88
CA LEU A 37 2.17 2.01 -3.30
C LEU A 37 3.66 1.66 -3.24
N LYS A 38 4.09 1.05 -2.14
CA LYS A 38 5.45 0.55 -1.98
C LYS A 38 5.60 -0.75 -2.76
N SER A 39 6.63 -0.83 -3.59
CA SER A 39 6.98 -2.07 -4.27
C SER A 39 7.49 -3.11 -3.26
N VAL A 40 7.02 -4.34 -3.42
CA VAL A 40 7.40 -5.48 -2.59
C VAL A 40 7.87 -6.63 -3.46
N PHE A 41 8.69 -7.50 -2.88
CA PHE A 41 9.13 -8.71 -3.53
C PHE A 41 7.96 -9.60 -3.95
N VAL A 42 8.11 -10.37 -5.03
CA VAL A 42 7.03 -11.17 -5.63
C VAL A 42 6.44 -12.18 -4.65
N LEU A 43 7.24 -12.85 -3.81
CA LEU A 43 6.69 -13.77 -2.82
C LEU A 43 5.79 -13.04 -1.79
N ARG A 44 6.19 -11.84 -1.35
CA ARG A 44 5.35 -11.01 -0.48
C ARG A 44 4.13 -10.47 -1.20
N LYS A 45 4.19 -10.29 -2.52
CA LYS A 45 3.06 -9.86 -3.34
C LYS A 45 1.91 -10.88 -3.29
N TYR A 46 2.26 -12.17 -3.26
CA TYR A 46 1.32 -13.29 -3.32
C TYR A 46 1.21 -14.10 -2.01
N SER A 47 1.60 -13.52 -0.87
CA SER A 47 1.48 -14.15 0.45
C SER A 47 0.11 -13.92 1.11
N SER A 48 -0.81 -13.21 0.47
CA SER A 48 -2.16 -12.95 0.97
C SER A 48 -2.14 -12.40 2.41
N LEU A 49 -3.00 -12.93 3.29
CA LEU A 49 -3.07 -12.61 4.71
C LEU A 49 -1.80 -12.96 5.49
N LEU A 50 -0.95 -13.88 5.02
CA LEU A 50 0.28 -14.25 5.76
C LEU A 50 1.26 -13.08 5.86
N ASP A 51 1.17 -12.10 4.95
CA ASP A 51 2.00 -10.90 5.02
C ASP A 51 1.69 -10.04 6.26
N PHE A 52 0.55 -10.26 6.94
CA PHE A 52 0.25 -9.61 8.23
C PHE A 52 1.33 -9.88 9.26
N TYR A 53 1.87 -11.09 9.33
CA TYR A 53 2.92 -11.43 10.30
C TYR A 53 4.20 -10.64 10.01
N ILE A 54 4.59 -10.55 8.74
CA ILE A 54 5.79 -9.81 8.32
C ILE A 54 5.61 -8.31 8.59
N VAL A 55 4.45 -7.76 8.24
CA VAL A 55 4.13 -6.34 8.47
C VAL A 55 4.07 -6.05 9.97
N PHE A 56 3.45 -6.91 10.76
CA PHE A 56 3.38 -6.78 12.22
C PHE A 56 4.77 -6.77 12.85
N ILE A 57 5.64 -7.72 12.50
CA ILE A 57 7.03 -7.76 12.98
C ILE A 57 7.76 -6.47 12.60
N THR A 58 7.60 -6.00 11.35
CA THR A 58 8.23 -4.76 10.87
C THR A 58 7.73 -3.52 11.61
N PHE A 59 6.46 -3.48 12.01
CA PHE A 59 5.84 -2.38 12.77
C PHE A 59 5.97 -2.53 14.30
N THR A 60 6.39 -3.70 14.81
CA THR A 60 6.48 -3.95 16.25
C THR A 60 7.38 -2.94 16.97
N PRO A 61 8.58 -2.58 16.46
CA PRO A 61 9.42 -1.57 17.10
C PRO A 61 8.72 -0.20 17.22
N TYR A 62 7.89 0.17 16.24
CA TYR A 62 7.11 1.41 16.28
C TYR A 62 6.05 1.37 17.38
N LEU A 63 5.28 0.28 17.45
CA LEU A 63 4.26 0.11 18.47
C LEU A 63 4.86 0.11 19.87
N MET A 64 6.00 -0.56 20.04
CA MET A 64 6.77 -0.56 21.28
C MET A 64 7.25 0.86 21.63
N HIS A 65 7.82 1.60 20.66
CA HIS A 65 8.21 2.99 20.89
C HIS A 65 7.04 3.84 21.38
N LEU A 66 5.86 3.73 20.76
CA LEU A 66 4.68 4.51 21.15
C LEU A 66 4.15 4.14 22.54
N LEU A 67 4.19 2.85 22.90
CA LEU A 67 3.74 2.39 24.22
C LEU A 67 4.72 2.78 25.34
N PHE A 68 6.03 2.73 25.06
CA PHE A 68 7.08 2.98 26.05
C PHE A 68 7.63 4.42 26.04
N SER A 69 7.26 5.26 25.06
CA SER A 69 7.71 6.66 25.00
C SER A 69 7.27 7.49 26.20
N HIS A 70 6.20 7.09 26.89
CA HIS A 70 5.77 7.68 28.16
C HIS A 70 6.48 7.12 29.40
N LEU A 71 7.06 5.92 29.31
CA LEU A 71 7.69 5.24 30.45
C LEU A 71 9.21 5.42 30.47
N ILE A 72 9.83 5.60 29.30
CA ILE A 72 11.28 5.79 29.15
C ILE A 72 11.51 6.92 28.14
N PRO A 73 12.22 8.01 28.49
CA PRO A 73 12.59 9.06 27.53
C PRO A 73 13.69 8.54 26.59
N LEU A 74 13.31 7.66 25.67
CA LEU A 74 14.19 7.03 24.68
C LEU A 74 14.45 7.99 23.52
N LYS A 75 15.27 9.01 23.77
CA LYS A 75 15.79 9.94 22.74
C LYS A 75 16.84 9.30 21.80
N LEU A 76 17.12 8.00 21.97
CA LEU A 76 18.08 7.21 21.19
C LEU A 76 17.45 6.45 20.01
N ILE A 77 16.13 6.26 20.01
CA ILE A 77 15.43 5.57 18.92
C ILE A 77 14.99 6.65 17.93
N SER A 78 15.59 6.63 16.74
CA SER A 78 15.19 7.53 15.64
C SER A 78 13.69 7.46 15.43
N SER A 79 13.00 8.60 15.47
CA SER A 79 11.56 8.65 15.21
C SER A 79 11.28 8.00 13.85
N PRO A 80 10.21 7.21 13.74
CA PRO A 80 9.88 6.51 12.50
C PRO A 80 9.74 7.52 11.36
N ASN A 81 10.15 7.12 10.18
CA ASN A 81 9.95 7.92 8.98
C ASN A 81 8.43 8.02 8.71
N LEU A 82 7.83 9.14 9.11
CA LEU A 82 6.40 9.47 8.98
C LEU A 82 5.91 9.56 7.51
N SER A 83 6.81 9.36 6.55
CA SER A 83 6.48 9.29 5.12
C SER A 83 5.74 8.01 4.73
N SER A 84 5.59 7.00 5.58
CA SER A 84 4.92 5.75 5.24
C SER A 84 3.56 5.62 5.92
N MET A 85 2.55 5.20 5.17
CA MET A 85 1.19 4.93 5.66
C MET A 85 0.82 3.47 5.41
N LEU A 86 0.23 2.81 6.41
CA LEU A 86 -0.27 1.45 6.29
C LEU A 86 -1.80 1.48 6.19
N LEU A 87 -2.34 0.97 5.09
CA LEU A 87 -3.78 0.76 4.91
C LEU A 87 -4.10 -0.72 5.02
N ILE A 88 -5.04 -1.06 5.90
CA ILE A 88 -5.54 -2.41 6.11
C ILE A 88 -7.02 -2.43 5.72
N ASN A 89 -7.37 -3.33 4.80
CA ASN A 89 -8.74 -3.51 4.36
C ASN A 89 -9.52 -4.33 5.38
N THR A 90 -10.77 -3.93 5.63
CA THR A 90 -11.73 -4.72 6.38
C THR A 90 -12.33 -5.83 5.49
N PRO A 91 -13.02 -6.83 6.06
CA PRO A 91 -13.79 -7.79 5.26
C PRO A 91 -14.80 -7.12 4.31
N LYS A 92 -15.36 -5.97 4.70
CA LYS A 92 -16.26 -5.19 3.84
C LYS A 92 -15.50 -4.60 2.65
N ASP A 93 -14.32 -4.01 2.88
CA ASP A 93 -13.51 -3.43 1.80
C ASP A 93 -13.02 -4.51 0.81
N TYR A 94 -12.73 -5.70 1.32
CA TYR A 94 -12.43 -6.86 0.49
C TYR A 94 -13.61 -7.21 -0.42
N MET A 95 -14.83 -7.26 0.11
CA MET A 95 -16.04 -7.53 -0.68
C MET A 95 -16.30 -6.43 -1.73
N VAL A 96 -16.12 -5.16 -1.36
CA VAL A 96 -16.22 -4.02 -2.29
C VAL A 96 -15.19 -4.16 -3.41
N SER A 97 -13.95 -4.52 -3.08
CA SER A 97 -12.89 -4.74 -4.07
C SER A 97 -13.28 -5.86 -5.04
N ARG A 98 -13.79 -6.99 -4.54
CA ARG A 98 -14.26 -8.09 -5.40
C ARG A 98 -15.39 -7.66 -6.34
N ALA A 99 -16.36 -6.89 -5.84
CA ALA A 99 -17.44 -6.37 -6.66
C ALA A 99 -16.93 -5.43 -7.75
N ALA A 100 -15.96 -4.56 -7.44
CA ALA A 100 -15.32 -3.69 -8.42
C ALA A 100 -14.62 -4.51 -9.52
N PHE A 101 -13.87 -5.55 -9.15
CA PHE A 101 -13.25 -6.46 -10.13
C PHE A 101 -14.28 -7.15 -11.02
N ALA A 102 -15.40 -7.63 -10.45
CA ALA A 102 -16.47 -8.30 -11.19
C ALA A 102 -17.21 -7.39 -12.18
N SER A 103 -17.15 -6.06 -11.99
CA SER A 103 -17.75 -5.11 -12.95
C SER A 103 -17.01 -5.05 -14.31
N HIS A 104 -15.81 -5.61 -14.40
CA HIS A 104 -14.98 -5.59 -15.61
C HIS A 104 -15.11 -6.89 -16.42
N ASN A 105 -16.32 -7.19 -16.92
CA ASN A 105 -16.64 -8.44 -17.63
C ASN A 105 -15.62 -8.86 -18.72
N SER A 106 -15.07 -7.91 -19.50
CA SER A 106 -14.11 -8.23 -20.57
C SER A 106 -12.67 -8.47 -20.10
N GLN A 107 -12.33 -8.14 -18.85
CA GLN A 107 -10.97 -8.26 -18.28
C GLN A 107 -10.93 -9.17 -17.04
N PHE A 108 -12.07 -9.76 -16.68
CA PHE A 108 -12.21 -10.63 -15.51
C PHE A 108 -12.05 -12.10 -15.91
N SER A 109 -10.80 -12.51 -16.13
CA SER A 109 -10.38 -13.88 -16.41
C SER A 109 -9.96 -14.63 -15.14
N TRP A 110 -9.71 -15.94 -15.26
CA TRP A 110 -9.40 -16.84 -14.15
C TRP A 110 -8.21 -16.36 -13.27
N ASP A 111 -7.22 -15.71 -13.85
CA ASP A 111 -6.05 -15.14 -13.15
C ASP A 111 -6.45 -14.07 -12.13
N ARG A 112 -7.58 -13.38 -12.34
CA ARG A 112 -8.12 -12.42 -11.39
C ARG A 112 -8.63 -13.09 -10.13
N TYR A 113 -9.19 -14.30 -10.21
CA TYR A 113 -9.58 -15.05 -9.03
C TYR A 113 -8.36 -15.43 -8.19
N VAL A 114 -7.28 -15.87 -8.84
CA VAL A 114 -6.01 -16.14 -8.15
C VAL A 114 -5.49 -14.87 -7.49
N TYR A 115 -5.49 -13.74 -8.21
CA TYR A 115 -5.06 -12.46 -7.65
C TYR A 115 -5.91 -12.03 -6.44
N LEU A 116 -7.23 -12.15 -6.50
CA LEU A 116 -8.13 -11.77 -5.41
C LEU A 116 -7.88 -12.57 -4.12
N VAL A 117 -7.43 -13.82 -4.23
CA VAL A 117 -7.14 -14.67 -3.08
C VAL A 117 -5.69 -14.51 -2.61
N ALA A 118 -4.73 -14.57 -3.53
CA ALA A 118 -3.31 -14.64 -3.21
C ALA A 118 -2.67 -13.27 -3.00
N SER A 119 -3.19 -12.20 -3.62
CA SER A 119 -2.55 -10.89 -3.53
C SER A 119 -2.67 -10.29 -2.14
N ARG A 120 -1.55 -9.93 -1.53
CA ARG A 120 -1.56 -9.19 -0.26
C ARG A 120 -2.27 -7.84 -0.38
N PHE A 121 -2.32 -7.24 -1.57
CA PHE A 121 -2.91 -5.91 -1.78
C PHE A 121 -4.43 -5.87 -1.62
N MET A 122 -5.08 -7.05 -1.58
CA MET A 122 -6.48 -7.16 -1.21
C MET A 122 -6.73 -6.91 0.28
N PHE A 123 -5.67 -6.94 1.10
CA PHE A 123 -5.73 -6.88 2.55
C PHE A 123 -4.84 -5.80 3.15
N ILE A 124 -3.60 -5.67 2.66
CA ILE A 124 -2.56 -4.81 3.24
C ILE A 124 -1.85 -4.01 2.16
N ASN A 125 -1.93 -2.69 2.27
CA ASN A 125 -1.32 -1.75 1.35
C ASN A 125 -0.35 -0.83 2.10
N GLU A 126 0.95 -1.04 1.89
CA GLU A 126 1.99 -0.12 2.36
C GLU A 126 2.14 1.01 1.33
N LEU A 127 1.90 2.24 1.78
CA LEU A 127 1.99 3.45 0.98
C LEU A 127 3.19 4.28 1.44
N LYS A 128 3.86 4.92 0.49
CA LYS A 128 4.90 5.92 0.76
C LYS A 128 4.48 7.27 0.21
N TYR A 129 4.79 8.31 0.97
CA TYR A 129 4.52 9.69 0.63
C TYR A 129 5.33 10.06 -0.60
N ILE A 130 4.72 10.84 -1.49
CA ILE A 130 5.39 11.44 -2.62
C ILE A 130 5.78 12.84 -2.17
N ASP A 131 7.07 13.04 -1.92
CA ASP A 131 7.61 14.35 -1.58
C ASP A 131 7.27 15.37 -2.68
N LYS A 132 6.74 16.51 -2.24
CA LYS A 132 6.21 17.58 -3.09
C LYS A 132 7.28 18.60 -3.48
#